data_AF-G8C3Q0-F1
#
_entry.id   AF-G8C3Q0-F1
#
_cell.length_a   1.000
_cell.length_b   1.000
_cell.length_c   1.000
_cell.angle_alpha   90.00
_cell.angle_beta   90.00
_cell.angle_gamma   90.00
#
_symmetry.space_group_name_H-M   'P 1'
#
loop_
_entity.id
_entity.type
_entity.pdbx_description
1 polymer ?
#
loop_
_entity_poly.entity_id
_entity_poly.type
_entity_poly.pdbx_seq_one_letter_code
_entity_poly.pdbx_strand_id
1 'polypeptide(L)'
;MELAIRPILYLSSAVGGCCAIATPISLAVGRGVASSVSTAGENTVQLSSEQGQVDRDVEVPQIVKCGTESRSTEVQFGEAGIANVCWRSELEEVQNSKFSELFKAGWTSDRNWSNLELENVKAYCKTESTGSEEDGSAEGLWPISRGNPACAGIEYLEQKNNNSWAFLKRERKRSNNYEVRVCTSDCWSNNERNSKQELQNWATEKSEAFKEVKFYTQSQA
;
A
#
# COMPACT_ATOMS: atom_id res chain seq x y z
N MET A 1 -0.88 58.16 27.73
CA MET A 1 0.12 57.46 26.90
C MET A 1 1.15 56.91 27.86
N GLU A 2 1.06 55.63 28.21
CA GLU A 2 2.06 54.93 29.00
C GLU A 2 2.60 53.78 28.15
N LEU A 3 3.89 53.83 27.82
CA LEU A 3 4.62 52.76 27.13
C LEU A 3 5.14 51.77 28.18
N ALA A 4 4.64 50.54 28.15
CA ALA A 4 5.19 49.43 28.92
C ALA A 4 6.17 48.63 28.05
N ILE A 5 7.46 48.75 28.34
CA ILE A 5 8.55 47.97 27.74
C ILE A 5 8.62 46.62 28.48
N ARG A 6 8.43 45.51 27.76
CA ARG A 6 8.62 44.15 28.27
C ARG A 6 10.04 43.66 27.94
N PRO A 7 10.82 43.14 28.91
CA PRO A 7 12.13 42.56 28.63
C PRO A 7 12.02 41.14 28.07
N ILE A 8 12.85 40.85 27.08
CA ILE A 8 13.08 39.53 26.47
C ILE A 8 14.12 38.81 27.33
N LEU A 9 13.75 37.66 27.92
CA LEU A 9 14.70 36.74 28.54
C LEU A 9 15.12 35.69 27.51
N TYR A 10 16.37 35.80 27.06
CA TYR A 10 17.07 34.76 26.30
C TYR A 10 17.43 33.62 27.26
N LEU A 11 16.91 32.42 27.02
CA LEU A 11 17.37 31.18 27.63
C LEU A 11 18.30 30.46 26.64
N SER A 12 19.55 30.32 27.02
CA SER A 12 20.59 29.56 26.34
C SER A 12 20.80 28.21 27.04
N SER A 13 20.54 27.11 26.31
CA SER A 13 20.99 25.74 26.57
C SER A 13 20.70 24.92 25.29
N ALA A 14 21.44 23.92 24.86
CA ALA A 14 22.45 23.08 25.50
C ALA A 14 23.50 22.62 24.47
N VAL A 15 24.70 22.32 24.96
CA VAL A 15 25.76 21.63 24.22
C VAL A 15 25.38 20.15 24.11
N GLY A 16 24.99 19.71 22.91
CA GLY A 16 24.70 18.31 22.60
C GLY A 16 25.90 17.64 21.95
N GLY A 17 26.52 16.70 22.67
CA GLY A 17 27.62 15.87 22.16
C GLY A 17 27.15 14.94 21.05
N CYS A 18 27.78 15.02 19.88
CA CYS A 18 27.55 14.09 18.77
C CYS A 18 28.32 12.79 19.02
N CYS A 19 27.65 11.76 19.54
CA CYS A 19 28.14 10.38 19.43
C CYS A 19 27.78 9.86 18.05
N ALA A 20 28.70 9.97 17.10
CA ALA A 20 28.61 9.31 15.80
C ALA A 20 28.73 7.79 16.02
N ILE A 21 27.67 7.04 15.76
CA ILE A 21 27.71 5.58 15.72
C ILE A 21 27.78 5.18 14.25
N ALA A 22 28.95 4.73 13.81
CA ALA A 22 29.14 4.17 12.48
C ALA A 22 28.48 2.78 12.44
N THR A 23 27.48 2.61 11.58
CA THR A 23 26.93 1.29 11.26
C THR A 23 27.92 0.57 10.34
N PRO A 24 28.38 -0.65 10.67
CA PRO A 24 29.17 -1.44 9.73
C PRO A 24 28.27 -1.92 8.58
N ILE A 25 28.67 -1.59 7.35
CA ILE A 25 28.13 -2.22 6.15
C ILE A 25 28.79 -3.60 6.05
N SER A 26 28.06 -4.64 6.44
CA SER A 26 28.45 -6.02 6.18
C SER A 26 28.27 -6.33 4.69
N LEU A 27 29.32 -6.12 3.89
CA LEU A 27 29.42 -6.67 2.54
C LEU A 27 29.73 -8.16 2.65
N ALA A 28 28.70 -9.00 2.50
CA ALA A 28 28.89 -10.43 2.29
C ALA A 28 29.44 -10.65 0.87
N VAL A 29 30.77 -10.71 0.74
CA VAL A 29 31.44 -11.21 -0.47
C VAL A 29 31.23 -12.72 -0.51
N GLY A 30 30.24 -13.16 -1.27
CA GLY A 30 30.09 -14.55 -1.67
C GLY A 30 31.35 -14.98 -2.42
N ARG A 31 32.06 -15.97 -1.86
CA ARG A 31 33.24 -16.62 -2.45
C ARG A 31 32.96 -17.02 -3.89
N GLY A 32 33.58 -16.32 -4.83
CA GLY A 32 33.83 -16.87 -6.17
C GLY A 32 34.77 -18.05 -6.01
N VAL A 33 34.22 -19.26 -6.08
CA VAL A 33 35.00 -20.49 -6.20
C VAL A 33 35.74 -20.41 -7.54
N ALA A 34 37.06 -20.39 -7.46
CA ALA A 34 37.93 -20.53 -8.61
C ALA A 34 37.58 -21.83 -9.35
N SER A 35 37.07 -21.72 -10.58
CA SER A 35 37.03 -22.85 -11.50
C SER A 35 38.44 -23.07 -12.03
N SER A 36 39.14 -24.04 -11.43
CA SER A 36 40.26 -24.71 -12.08
C SER A 36 39.72 -25.61 -13.18
N VAL A 37 40.20 -25.34 -14.40
CA VAL A 37 40.13 -26.26 -15.54
C VAL A 37 40.75 -27.60 -15.17
N SER A 38 40.03 -28.71 -15.39
CA SER A 38 40.54 -29.94 -16.05
C SER A 38 39.46 -31.02 -16.17
N THR A 39 39.15 -31.33 -17.44
CA THR A 39 39.12 -32.69 -18.02
C THR A 39 38.04 -33.69 -17.59
N ALA A 40 37.08 -33.87 -18.50
CA ALA A 40 36.38 -35.10 -18.93
C ALA A 40 36.35 -36.32 -18.00
N GLY A 41 35.14 -36.75 -17.64
CA GLY A 41 34.89 -38.09 -17.10
C GLY A 41 33.53 -38.24 -16.40
N GLU A 42 32.54 -38.72 -17.16
CA GLU A 42 31.46 -39.63 -16.75
C GLU A 42 31.07 -39.76 -15.26
N ASN A 43 29.88 -39.25 -14.93
CA ASN A 43 28.79 -39.84 -14.13
C ASN A 43 28.00 -38.76 -13.39
N THR A 44 26.94 -38.28 -14.04
CA THR A 44 26.01 -37.29 -13.50
C THR A 44 25.07 -37.95 -12.49
N VAL A 45 25.40 -37.87 -11.21
CA VAL A 45 24.42 -38.03 -10.13
C VAL A 45 23.58 -36.75 -10.09
N GLN A 46 22.32 -36.85 -10.53
CA GLN A 46 21.30 -35.84 -10.30
C GLN A 46 21.08 -35.69 -8.79
N LEU A 47 21.56 -34.58 -8.21
CA LEU A 47 20.97 -34.04 -6.99
C LEU A 47 19.90 -33.03 -7.40
N SER A 48 18.70 -33.55 -7.61
CA SER A 48 17.46 -32.78 -7.66
C SER A 48 17.22 -32.19 -6.27
N SER A 49 17.69 -30.96 -6.01
CA SER A 49 17.15 -30.16 -4.92
C SER A 49 15.85 -29.55 -5.41
N GLU A 50 14.81 -30.38 -5.48
CA GLU A 50 13.42 -29.94 -5.49
C GLU A 50 13.10 -29.37 -4.11
N GLN A 51 13.55 -28.15 -3.82
CA GLN A 51 12.70 -27.26 -3.03
C GLN A 51 11.63 -26.75 -3.99
N GLY A 52 10.60 -27.58 -4.16
CA GLY A 52 9.35 -27.18 -4.78
C GLY A 52 8.81 -25.99 -4.01
N GLN A 53 9.14 -24.80 -4.49
CA GLN A 53 8.28 -23.64 -4.35
C GLN A 53 7.03 -24.03 -5.13
N VAL A 54 6.11 -24.71 -4.44
CA VAL A 54 4.74 -24.85 -4.88
C VAL A 54 4.25 -23.42 -4.95
N ASP A 55 4.33 -22.85 -6.15
CA ASP A 55 3.51 -21.72 -6.55
C ASP A 55 2.09 -22.22 -6.34
N ARG A 56 1.58 -22.05 -5.12
CA ARG A 56 0.16 -22.15 -4.88
C ARG A 56 -0.36 -20.97 -5.67
N ASP A 57 -0.85 -21.25 -6.88
CA ASP A 57 -1.73 -20.35 -7.59
C ASP A 57 -2.81 -19.95 -6.59
N VAL A 58 -2.63 -18.77 -5.98
CA VAL A 58 -3.61 -18.22 -5.06
C VAL A 58 -4.73 -17.75 -5.97
N GLU A 59 -5.75 -18.61 -6.12
CA GLU A 59 -6.91 -18.30 -6.92
C GLU A 59 -7.53 -17.00 -6.41
N VAL A 60 -7.52 -15.97 -7.26
CA VAL A 60 -8.09 -14.65 -6.92
C VAL A 60 -9.61 -14.82 -6.82
N PRO A 61 -10.25 -14.42 -5.69
CA PRO A 61 -11.69 -14.58 -5.56
C PRO A 61 -12.46 -13.84 -6.65
N GLN A 62 -13.63 -14.38 -6.98
CA GLN A 62 -14.67 -13.58 -7.60
C GLN A 62 -15.18 -12.57 -6.56
N ILE A 63 -14.86 -11.29 -6.78
CA ILE A 63 -15.32 -10.18 -5.95
C ILE A 63 -16.42 -9.42 -6.70
N VAL A 64 -17.61 -9.34 -6.10
CA VAL A 64 -18.79 -8.66 -6.67
C VAL A 64 -19.49 -7.80 -5.62
N LYS A 65 -20.41 -6.91 -5.99
CA LYS A 65 -21.22 -6.21 -4.99
C LYS A 65 -22.20 -7.19 -4.33
N CYS A 66 -22.41 -7.06 -3.02
CA CYS A 66 -23.38 -7.90 -2.33
C CYS A 66 -24.83 -7.57 -2.77
N GLY A 67 -25.63 -8.61 -3.00
CA GLY A 67 -27.09 -8.47 -3.10
C GLY A 67 -27.74 -8.15 -1.75
N THR A 68 -29.03 -7.79 -1.81
CA THR A 68 -29.85 -7.41 -0.66
C THR A 68 -30.14 -8.54 0.33
N GLU A 69 -30.11 -9.81 -0.10
CA GLU A 69 -30.68 -10.93 0.70
C GLU A 69 -29.70 -12.02 1.12
N SER A 70 -28.41 -11.87 0.86
CA SER A 70 -27.43 -12.93 1.14
C SER A 70 -27.15 -13.03 2.65
N ARG A 71 -27.34 -14.22 3.24
CA ARG A 71 -26.71 -14.59 4.51
C ARG A 71 -25.22 -14.71 4.25
N SER A 72 -24.43 -13.81 4.82
CA SER A 72 -23.01 -13.68 4.48
C SER A 72 -22.19 -13.43 5.74
N THR A 73 -21.08 -14.14 5.89
CA THR A 73 -20.14 -13.93 7.00
C THR A 73 -19.12 -12.87 6.59
N GLU A 74 -18.91 -11.87 7.44
CA GLU A 74 -17.91 -10.82 7.20
C GLU A 74 -16.50 -11.44 7.17
N VAL A 75 -15.68 -11.01 6.22
CA VAL A 75 -14.31 -11.48 6.01
C VAL A 75 -13.36 -10.31 5.85
N GLN A 76 -12.08 -10.54 6.13
CA GLN A 76 -11.07 -9.51 6.00
C GLN A 76 -10.64 -9.35 4.54
N PHE A 77 -10.24 -8.13 4.17
CA PHE A 77 -9.68 -7.89 2.84
C PHE A 77 -8.36 -8.64 2.67
N GLY A 78 -8.24 -9.44 1.60
CA GLY A 78 -7.07 -10.28 1.34
C GLY A 78 -7.03 -11.58 2.15
N GLU A 79 -8.16 -11.97 2.75
CA GLU A 79 -8.27 -13.26 3.42
C GLU A 79 -8.12 -14.41 2.39
N ALA A 80 -7.22 -15.35 2.69
CA ALA A 80 -6.84 -16.43 1.79
C ALA A 80 -7.86 -17.58 1.80
N GLY A 81 -7.96 -18.30 0.69
CA GLY A 81 -8.80 -19.50 0.58
C GLY A 81 -10.30 -19.22 0.41
N ILE A 82 -10.69 -17.97 0.13
CA ILE A 82 -12.06 -17.61 -0.19
C ILE A 82 -12.20 -17.49 -1.70
N ALA A 83 -13.14 -18.23 -2.30
CA ALA A 83 -13.39 -18.20 -3.74
C ALA A 83 -14.40 -17.12 -4.17
N ASN A 84 -15.40 -16.83 -3.33
CA ASN A 84 -16.49 -15.91 -3.64
C ASN A 84 -16.67 -14.88 -2.54
N VAL A 85 -16.38 -13.64 -2.86
CA VAL A 85 -16.48 -12.50 -1.95
C VAL A 85 -17.48 -11.52 -2.53
N CYS A 86 -18.30 -10.94 -1.67
CA CYS A 86 -19.03 -9.74 -2.02
C CYS A 86 -18.67 -8.56 -1.14
N TRP A 87 -18.83 -7.35 -1.65
CA TRP A 87 -18.53 -6.13 -0.90
C TRP A 87 -19.75 -5.21 -0.76
N ARG A 88 -19.75 -4.41 0.30
CA ARG A 88 -20.74 -3.35 0.58
C ARG A 88 -20.01 -2.06 0.96
N SER A 89 -20.57 -0.93 0.54
CA SER A 89 -20.13 0.40 0.94
C SER A 89 -21.34 1.34 0.94
N GLU A 90 -21.20 2.48 1.61
CA GLU A 90 -22.20 3.56 1.63
C GLU A 90 -22.24 4.38 0.32
N LEU A 91 -21.36 4.07 -0.65
CA LEU A 91 -21.37 4.74 -1.96
C LEU A 91 -22.63 4.39 -2.78
N GLU A 92 -23.09 5.39 -3.55
CA GLU A 92 -24.20 5.24 -4.49
C GLU A 92 -23.92 4.19 -5.59
N GLU A 93 -24.98 3.57 -6.07
CA GLU A 93 -24.94 2.35 -6.87
C GLU A 93 -24.31 2.50 -8.27
N VAL A 94 -24.15 3.72 -8.78
CA VAL A 94 -23.73 3.98 -10.18
C VAL A 94 -22.24 3.68 -10.42
N GLN A 95 -21.44 3.42 -9.37
CA GLN A 95 -19.98 3.30 -9.48
C GLN A 95 -19.40 1.90 -9.16
N ASN A 96 -20.25 0.87 -9.07
CA ASN A 96 -19.88 -0.42 -8.47
C ASN A 96 -18.93 -1.30 -9.31
N SER A 97 -19.02 -1.30 -10.64
CA SER A 97 -18.21 -2.21 -11.47
C SER A 97 -16.71 -1.92 -11.33
N LYS A 98 -16.34 -0.64 -11.23
CA LYS A 98 -14.94 -0.17 -11.11
C LYS A 98 -14.25 -0.75 -9.87
N PHE A 99 -14.94 -0.73 -8.74
CA PHE A 99 -14.33 -1.17 -7.49
C PHE A 99 -14.11 -2.67 -7.43
N SER A 100 -14.93 -3.46 -8.10
CA SER A 100 -14.76 -4.92 -8.13
C SER A 100 -13.44 -5.33 -8.79
N GLU A 101 -13.02 -4.64 -9.85
CA GLU A 101 -11.71 -4.84 -10.49
C GLU A 101 -10.56 -4.42 -9.56
N LEU A 102 -10.68 -3.24 -8.94
CA LEU A 102 -9.68 -2.74 -7.98
C LEU A 102 -9.53 -3.66 -6.77
N PHE A 103 -10.63 -4.18 -6.23
CA PHE A 103 -10.59 -5.14 -5.13
C PHE A 103 -9.93 -6.44 -5.55
N LYS A 104 -10.29 -6.99 -6.73
CA LYS A 104 -9.69 -8.22 -7.26
C LYS A 104 -8.18 -8.09 -7.36
N ALA A 105 -7.71 -6.99 -7.93
CA ALA A 105 -6.28 -6.76 -8.05
C ALA A 105 -5.61 -6.52 -6.68
N GLY A 106 -6.27 -5.79 -5.78
CA GLY A 106 -5.73 -5.56 -4.44
C GLY A 106 -5.74 -6.79 -3.54
N TRP A 107 -6.57 -7.81 -3.81
CA TRP A 107 -6.84 -8.93 -2.89
C TRP A 107 -5.62 -9.81 -2.64
N THR A 108 -4.90 -10.20 -3.69
CA THR A 108 -3.75 -11.12 -3.63
C THR A 108 -2.40 -10.40 -3.54
N SER A 109 -2.41 -9.08 -3.40
CA SER A 109 -1.17 -8.34 -3.19
C SER A 109 -0.67 -8.59 -1.75
N ASP A 110 0.07 -9.68 -1.57
CA ASP A 110 0.38 -10.33 -0.29
C ASP A 110 0.98 -9.45 0.82
N ARG A 111 1.31 -8.18 0.53
CA ARG A 111 1.62 -7.11 1.50
C ARG A 111 1.69 -5.70 0.91
N ASN A 112 1.74 -5.55 -0.42
CA ASN A 112 2.05 -4.25 -1.04
C ASN A 112 1.51 -4.16 -2.47
N TRP A 113 0.92 -3.01 -2.82
CA TRP A 113 0.45 -2.69 -4.16
C TRP A 113 1.56 -2.31 -5.15
N SER A 114 2.82 -2.20 -4.72
CA SER A 114 3.99 -1.92 -5.59
C SER A 114 4.17 -2.89 -6.74
N ASN A 115 3.71 -4.14 -6.57
CA ASN A 115 3.89 -5.21 -7.54
C ASN A 115 2.67 -5.39 -8.46
N LEU A 116 1.62 -4.57 -8.30
CA LEU A 116 0.44 -4.65 -9.15
C LEU A 116 0.75 -4.11 -10.54
N GLU A 117 0.69 -4.99 -11.53
CA GLU A 117 0.78 -4.64 -12.95
C GLU A 117 -0.63 -4.52 -13.53
N LEU A 118 -1.28 -3.41 -13.24
CA LEU A 118 -2.59 -3.10 -13.78
C LEU A 118 -2.50 -1.91 -14.73
N GLU A 119 -2.95 -2.13 -15.96
CA GLU A 119 -3.07 -1.05 -16.93
C GLU A 119 -4.07 0.01 -16.41
N ASN A 120 -3.72 1.29 -16.53
CA ASN A 120 -4.55 2.42 -16.10
C ASN A 120 -4.80 2.53 -14.58
N VAL A 121 -4.04 1.81 -13.76
CA VAL A 121 -4.05 1.95 -12.31
C VAL A 121 -2.71 2.50 -11.83
N LYS A 122 -2.75 3.50 -10.94
CA LYS A 122 -1.58 4.05 -10.26
C LYS A 122 -1.64 3.73 -8.78
N ALA A 123 -0.54 3.25 -8.21
CA ALA A 123 -0.42 3.03 -6.78
C ALA A 123 0.31 4.20 -6.11
N TYR A 124 -0.13 4.61 -4.93
CA TYR A 124 0.51 5.63 -4.10
C TYR A 124 0.69 5.14 -2.67
N CYS A 125 1.75 5.60 -2.00
CA CYS A 125 2.00 5.37 -0.59
C CYS A 125 2.09 6.69 0.16
N LYS A 126 1.58 6.70 1.39
CA LYS A 126 1.75 7.77 2.37
C LYS A 126 2.24 7.16 3.69
N THR A 127 3.34 7.63 4.24
CA THR A 127 3.81 7.17 5.57
C THR A 127 2.76 7.52 6.64
N GLU A 128 2.58 6.63 7.61
CA GLU A 128 1.84 7.01 8.82
C GLU A 128 2.65 8.03 9.62
N SER A 129 1.97 9.06 10.09
CA SER A 129 2.56 10.09 10.95
C SER A 129 2.99 9.48 12.27
N THR A 130 4.28 9.18 12.43
CA THR A 130 4.82 8.89 13.76
C THR A 130 5.05 10.19 14.52
N GLY A 131 3.99 10.98 14.73
CA GLY A 131 3.83 12.06 15.73
C GLY A 131 5.02 12.98 16.05
N SER A 132 6.00 13.13 15.18
CA SER A 132 7.22 13.90 15.43
C SER A 132 7.19 15.12 14.52
N GLU A 133 6.49 16.14 15.01
CA GLU A 133 6.38 17.46 14.40
C GLU A 133 7.73 18.24 14.37
N GLU A 134 8.84 17.62 14.75
CA GLU A 134 10.13 18.29 14.95
C GLU A 134 11.02 18.33 13.70
N ASP A 135 10.87 17.39 12.76
CA ASP A 135 11.57 17.42 11.49
C ASP A 135 10.55 17.67 10.38
N GLY A 136 10.59 18.85 9.75
CA GLY A 136 9.68 19.28 8.67
C GLY A 136 9.72 18.46 7.38
N SER A 137 10.04 17.17 7.45
CA SER A 137 9.81 16.17 6.42
C SER A 137 8.30 15.95 6.27
N ALA A 138 7.66 16.82 5.50
CA ALA A 138 6.26 16.67 5.12
C ALA A 138 5.99 15.23 4.68
N GLU A 139 5.02 14.61 5.34
CA GLU A 139 4.48 13.28 5.05
C GLU A 139 3.90 13.24 3.64
N GLY A 140 4.79 13.09 2.67
CA GLY A 140 4.43 13.16 1.27
C GLY A 140 3.66 11.93 0.83
N LEU A 141 2.74 12.11 -0.10
CA LEU A 141 2.26 11.03 -0.95
C LEU A 141 3.30 10.77 -2.05
N TRP A 142 3.63 9.52 -2.36
CA TRP A 142 4.52 9.23 -3.50
C TRP A 142 4.01 8.05 -4.33
N PRO A 143 4.24 8.05 -5.65
CA PRO A 143 3.88 6.92 -6.49
C PRO A 143 4.69 5.69 -6.11
N ILE A 144 4.02 4.55 -6.01
CA ILE A 144 4.66 3.25 -5.84
C ILE A 144 4.90 2.66 -7.23
N SER A 145 6.08 2.10 -7.44
CA SER A 145 6.45 1.40 -8.67
C SER A 145 7.14 0.09 -8.32
N ARG A 146 7.19 -0.83 -9.27
CA ARG A 146 7.87 -2.13 -9.11
C ARG A 146 9.31 -1.90 -8.65
N GLY A 147 9.72 -2.62 -7.61
CA GLY A 147 11.06 -2.52 -7.01
C GLY A 147 11.19 -1.47 -5.91
N ASN A 148 10.15 -0.68 -5.62
CA ASN A 148 10.15 0.21 -4.46
C ASN A 148 9.94 -0.57 -3.15
N PRO A 149 10.45 -0.04 -2.01
CA PRO A 149 10.23 -0.66 -0.70
C PRO A 149 8.74 -0.78 -0.36
N ALA A 150 8.44 -1.71 0.56
CA ALA A 150 7.11 -1.89 1.10
C ALA A 150 6.53 -0.58 1.64
N CYS A 151 5.28 -0.24 1.27
CA CYS A 151 4.60 0.87 1.89
C CYS A 151 4.35 0.54 3.37
N ALA A 152 4.93 1.34 4.26
CA ALA A 152 4.81 1.13 5.71
C ALA A 152 3.56 1.82 6.32
N GLY A 153 2.78 2.54 5.51
CA GLY A 153 1.61 3.29 5.96
C GLY A 153 0.37 3.04 5.10
N ILE A 154 -0.22 4.10 4.58
CA ILE A 154 -1.47 4.07 3.81
C ILE A 154 -1.16 3.91 2.34
N GLU A 155 -1.81 2.95 1.70
CA GLU A 155 -1.72 2.74 0.25
C GLU A 155 -2.99 3.20 -0.46
N TYR A 156 -2.83 3.70 -1.67
CA TYR A 156 -3.93 4.09 -2.55
C TYR A 156 -3.77 3.45 -3.92
N LEU A 157 -4.84 2.90 -4.48
CA LEU A 157 -4.97 2.67 -5.91
C LEU A 157 -5.86 3.73 -6.52
N GLU A 158 -5.40 4.30 -7.62
CA GLU A 158 -6.13 5.23 -8.44
C GLU A 158 -6.43 4.58 -9.79
N GLN A 159 -7.68 4.55 -10.20
CA GLN A 159 -8.09 4.17 -11.56
C GLN A 159 -8.83 5.32 -12.22
N LYS A 160 -8.39 5.67 -13.45
CA LYS A 160 -9.09 6.64 -14.30
C LYS A 160 -9.97 5.92 -15.29
N ASN A 161 -11.23 6.32 -15.42
CA ASN A 161 -12.11 5.84 -16.49
C ASN A 161 -12.92 7.00 -17.09
N ASN A 162 -12.70 7.24 -18.39
CA ASN A 162 -13.28 8.31 -19.21
C ASN A 162 -13.05 9.71 -18.61
N ASN A 163 -13.82 10.10 -17.59
CA ASN A 163 -13.68 11.38 -16.86
C ASN A 163 -13.93 11.26 -15.34
N SER A 164 -13.99 10.03 -14.83
CA SER A 164 -14.21 9.75 -13.42
C SER A 164 -13.00 9.06 -12.83
N TRP A 165 -12.74 9.34 -11.56
CA TRP A 165 -11.67 8.72 -10.80
C TRP A 165 -12.28 7.79 -9.78
N ALA A 166 -11.67 6.63 -9.59
CA ALA A 166 -11.96 5.74 -8.48
C ALA A 166 -10.69 5.58 -7.65
N PHE A 167 -10.84 5.78 -6.35
CA PHE A 167 -9.78 5.62 -5.37
C PHE A 167 -10.13 4.49 -4.42
N LEU A 168 -9.19 3.56 -4.27
CA LEU A 168 -9.21 2.54 -3.23
C LEU A 168 -8.10 2.88 -2.24
N LYS A 169 -8.46 3.05 -0.97
CA LYS A 169 -7.53 3.28 0.14
C LYS A 169 -7.43 2.00 0.97
N ARG A 170 -6.20 1.58 1.30
CA ARG A 170 -5.91 0.48 2.21
C ARG A 170 -5.03 1.01 3.33
N GLU A 171 -5.49 0.83 4.57
CA GLU A 171 -4.77 1.25 5.78
C GLU A 171 -4.65 0.06 6.72
N ARG A 172 -3.43 -0.19 7.21
CA ARG A 172 -3.18 -1.30 8.12
C ARG A 172 -3.66 -0.95 9.53
N LYS A 173 -4.55 -1.76 10.08
CA LYS A 173 -4.96 -1.70 11.49
C LYS A 173 -4.13 -2.66 12.34
N ARG A 174 -4.45 -2.68 13.64
CA ARG A 174 -3.84 -3.63 14.58
C ARG A 174 -4.03 -5.07 14.08
N SER A 175 -3.01 -5.90 14.26
CA SER A 175 -3.04 -7.35 13.95
C SER A 175 -3.14 -7.72 12.47
N ASN A 176 -2.49 -6.99 11.56
CA ASN A 176 -2.45 -7.25 10.11
C ASN A 176 -3.80 -7.17 9.38
N ASN A 177 -4.84 -6.66 10.04
CA ASN A 177 -6.11 -6.40 9.39
C ASN A 177 -6.01 -5.11 8.60
N TYR A 178 -6.67 -5.05 7.45
CA TYR A 178 -6.71 -3.85 6.62
C TYR A 178 -8.09 -3.22 6.68
N GLU A 179 -8.15 -1.94 6.99
CA GLU A 179 -9.33 -1.13 6.70
C GLU A 179 -9.26 -0.70 5.23
N VAL A 180 -10.36 -0.90 4.52
CA VAL A 180 -10.47 -0.54 3.11
C VAL A 180 -11.55 0.52 2.95
N ARG A 181 -11.21 1.58 2.24
CA ARG A 181 -12.15 2.67 1.93
C ARG A 181 -12.13 3.00 0.44
N VAL A 182 -13.22 3.55 -0.05
CA VAL A 182 -13.39 3.91 -1.45
C VAL A 182 -13.89 5.34 -1.61
N CYS A 183 -13.47 6.00 -2.68
CA CYS A 183 -13.93 7.32 -3.04
C CYS A 183 -14.00 7.48 -4.56
N THR A 184 -14.98 8.24 -5.06
CA THR A 184 -15.21 8.42 -6.51
C THR A 184 -15.28 9.87 -6.96
N SER A 185 -15.38 10.79 -6.01
CA SER A 185 -15.52 12.21 -6.27
C SER A 185 -14.99 12.97 -5.07
N ASP A 186 -14.32 14.08 -5.33
CA ASP A 186 -13.86 15.01 -4.29
C ASP A 186 -13.03 14.34 -3.18
N CYS A 187 -12.17 13.38 -3.57
CA CYS A 187 -11.36 12.59 -2.62
C CYS A 187 -10.17 13.37 -2.03
N TRP A 188 -9.76 14.43 -2.71
CA TRP A 188 -8.57 15.22 -2.39
C TRP A 188 -8.92 16.70 -2.39
N SER A 189 -8.11 17.50 -1.69
CA SER A 189 -8.18 18.96 -1.75
C SER A 189 -7.98 19.49 -3.17
N ASN A 190 -8.38 20.74 -3.41
CA ASN A 190 -8.33 21.35 -4.75
C ASN A 190 -6.87 21.49 -5.24
N ASN A 191 -6.66 21.28 -6.55
CA ASN A 191 -5.39 21.49 -7.27
C ASN A 191 -4.21 20.56 -6.91
N GLU A 192 -4.49 19.41 -6.31
CA GLU A 192 -3.46 18.45 -5.88
C GLU A 192 -2.92 17.57 -7.02
N ARG A 193 -3.13 17.95 -8.28
CA ARG A 193 -2.69 17.19 -9.45
C ARG A 193 -1.69 17.97 -10.29
N ASN A 194 -0.66 17.28 -10.76
CA ASN A 194 0.34 17.84 -11.66
C ASN A 194 -0.15 17.85 -13.13
N SER A 195 0.69 18.36 -14.04
CA SER A 195 0.40 18.40 -15.48
C SER A 195 0.21 17.03 -16.14
N LYS A 196 0.69 15.95 -15.50
CA LYS A 196 0.48 14.55 -15.91
C LYS A 196 -0.78 13.93 -15.31
N GLN A 197 -1.61 14.73 -14.65
CA GLN A 197 -2.81 14.31 -13.92
C GLN A 197 -2.52 13.35 -12.77
N GLU A 198 -1.31 13.34 -12.22
CA GLU A 198 -0.95 12.54 -11.04
C GLU A 198 -1.12 13.36 -9.78
N LEU A 199 -1.45 12.67 -8.68
CA LEU A 199 -1.42 13.29 -7.37
C LEU A 199 -0.01 13.79 -7.03
N GLN A 200 0.05 15.01 -6.52
CA GLN A 200 1.28 15.63 -6.02
C GLN A 200 1.62 15.10 -4.64
N ASN A 201 2.86 15.27 -4.22
CA ASN A 201 3.31 14.75 -2.93
C ASN A 201 2.69 15.47 -1.73
N TRP A 202 2.20 16.69 -1.91
CA TRP A 202 1.45 17.41 -0.87
C TRP A 202 -0.07 17.21 -0.95
N ALA A 203 -0.55 16.24 -1.76
CA ALA A 203 -1.96 15.95 -1.90
C ALA A 203 -2.62 15.63 -0.54
N THR A 204 -3.61 16.44 -0.17
CA THR A 204 -4.32 16.29 1.10
C THR A 204 -5.64 15.55 0.90
N GLU A 205 -5.81 14.43 1.62
CA GLU A 205 -7.02 13.60 1.60
C GLU A 205 -8.20 14.33 2.27
N LYS A 206 -9.40 14.24 1.67
CA LYS A 206 -10.67 14.55 2.32
C LYS A 206 -11.25 13.29 2.94
N SER A 207 -10.87 13.00 4.19
CA SER A 207 -11.16 11.74 4.87
C SER A 207 -12.64 11.34 4.86
N GLU A 208 -13.55 12.32 4.91
CA GLU A 208 -15.01 12.14 4.90
C GLU A 208 -15.57 11.69 3.54
N ALA A 209 -14.84 11.93 2.45
CA ALA A 209 -15.19 11.47 1.11
C ALA A 209 -14.92 9.98 0.91
N PHE A 210 -14.01 9.40 1.70
CA PHE A 210 -13.69 7.98 1.70
C PHE A 210 -14.68 7.20 2.55
N LYS A 211 -15.44 6.31 1.91
CA LYS A 211 -16.43 5.45 2.58
C LYS A 211 -15.87 4.07 2.84
N GLU A 212 -16.14 3.53 4.02
CA GLU A 212 -15.72 2.19 4.40
C GLU A 212 -16.31 1.14 3.44
N VAL A 213 -15.52 0.09 3.21
CA VAL A 213 -15.94 -1.11 2.48
C VAL A 213 -15.84 -2.31 3.40
N LYS A 214 -16.92 -3.09 3.43
CA LYS A 214 -16.96 -4.37 4.14
C LYS A 214 -17.07 -5.51 3.14
N PHE A 215 -16.40 -6.61 3.44
CA PHE A 215 -16.35 -7.80 2.60
C PHE A 215 -17.05 -8.96 3.30
N TYR A 216 -17.73 -9.80 2.52
CA TYR A 216 -18.47 -10.93 3.02
C TYR A 216 -18.29 -12.14 2.10
N THR A 217 -18.31 -13.33 2.69
CA THR A 217 -18.40 -14.58 1.92
C THR A 217 -19.79 -14.72 1.29
N GLN A 218 -19.84 -15.14 0.02
CA GLN A 218 -21.08 -15.60 -0.58
C GLN A 218 -21.18 -17.13 -0.43
N SER A 219 -22.24 -17.61 0.22
CA SER A 219 -22.59 -19.03 0.14
C SER A 219 -22.95 -19.34 -1.30
N GLN A 220 -22.30 -20.32 -1.91
CA GLN A 220 -22.80 -20.88 -3.17
C GLN A 220 -24.20 -21.45 -2.89
N ALA A 221 -25.19 -20.95 -3.63
CA ALA A 221 -26.54 -21.51 -3.62
C ALA A 221 -26.56 -22.82 -4.41
#